data_AF-A0A5B7J741-F1
#
_entry.id   AF-A0A5B7J741-F1
#
_cell.length_a   1.000
_cell.length_b   1.000
_cell.length_c   1.000
_cell.angle_alpha   90.00
_cell.angle_beta   90.00
_cell.angle_gamma   90.00
#
_symmetry.space_group_name_H-M   'P 1'
#
loop_
_entity.id
_entity.type
_entity.pdbx_description
1 polymer ?
#
loop_
_entity_poly.entity_id
_entity_poly.type
_entity_poly.pdbx_seq_one_letter_code
_entity_poly.pdbx_strand_id
1 'polypeptide(L)' 'MVTLLATFQEYPGLQVRWWKDNSIIDVPHKPGHLVMNIGDLLSHTTGGKLKATKHRVVDTCGDR' A
#
# COMPACT_ATOMS: atom_id res chain seq x y z
N MET A 1 -15.21 -0.53 1.92
CA MET A 1 -14.26 -1.00 2.93
C MET A 1 -12.84 -0.57 2.61
N VAL A 2 -12.23 0.16 3.53
CA VAL A 2 -10.89 0.73 3.42
C VAL A 2 -10.12 0.42 4.70
N THR A 3 -8.79 0.41 4.59
CA THR A 3 -7.89 0.38 5.76
C THR A 3 -7.09 1.68 5.77
N LEU A 4 -7.01 2.33 6.93
CA LEU A 4 -6.13 3.47 7.16
C LEU A 4 -4.90 3.00 7.94
N LEU A 5 -3.73 3.34 7.44
CA LEU A 5 -2.45 2.94 8.00
C LEU A 5 -1.61 4.19 8.33
N ALA A 6 -1.20 4.31 9.59
CA ALA A 6 -0.15 5.22 9.98
C ALA A 6 1.22 4.61 9.62
N THR A 7 2.09 5.42 9.03
CA THR A 7 3.47 5.04 8.74
C THR A 7 4.42 5.89 9.58
N PHE A 8 5.65 5.42 9.77
CA PHE A 8 6.67 6.09 10.56
C PHE A 8 8.00 6.02 9.81
N GLN A 9 8.84 7.03 9.98
CA GLN A 9 10.10 7.16 9.24
C GLN A 9 11.08 6.01 9.55
N GLU A 10 11.03 5.49 10.78
CA GLU A 10 11.89 4.43 11.29
C GLU A 10 11.51 3.04 10.76
N TYR A 11 10.33 2.90 10.14
CA TYR A 11 9.80 1.63 9.65
C TYR A 11 9.42 1.71 8.17
N PRO A 12 10.39 1.80 7.24
CA PRO A 12 10.12 1.76 5.80
C PRO A 12 9.87 0.32 5.33
N GLY A 13 9.62 0.17 4.01
CA GLY A 13 9.46 -1.15 3.37
C GLY A 13 8.04 -1.46 2.89
N LEU A 14 7.06 -0.58 3.14
CA LEU A 14 5.75 -0.70 2.53
C LEU A 14 5.85 -0.46 1.01
N GLN A 15 5.38 -1.44 0.25
CA GLN A 15 5.38 -1.42 -1.20
C GLN A 15 3.99 -1.74 -1.74
N VAL A 16 3.61 -1.08 -2.83
CA VAL A 16 2.38 -1.37 -3.59
C VAL A 16 2.72 -1.86 -4.99
N ARG A 17 1.94 -2.82 -5.48
CA ARG A 17 2.03 -3.27 -6.87
C ARG A 17 1.05 -2.47 -7.73
N TRP A 18 1.58 -1.74 -8.70
CA TRP A 18 0.77 -0.99 -9.65
C TRP A 18 -0.01 -1.93 -10.56
N TRP A 19 -1.27 -1.60 -10.81
CA TRP A 19 -2.20 -2.51 -11.50
C TRP A 19 -1.99 -2.55 -13.02
N LYS A 20 -1.37 -1.52 -13.64
CA LYS A 20 -1.22 -1.45 -15.10
C LYS A 20 -0.09 -2.32 -15.62
N ASP A 21 1.03 -2.34 -14.91
CA ASP A 21 2.29 -2.95 -15.37
C ASP A 21 2.94 -3.87 -14.33
N ASN A 22 2.28 -4.10 -13.19
CA ASN A 22 2.81 -4.87 -12.06
C ASN A 22 4.11 -4.31 -11.46
N SER A 23 4.47 -3.05 -11.74
CA SER A 23 5.60 -2.39 -11.11
C SER A 23 5.40 -2.29 -9.60
N ILE A 24 6.51 -2.31 -8.86
CA ILE A 24 6.53 -2.14 -7.42
C ILE A 24 6.89 -0.70 -7.12
N ILE A 25 6.08 -0.06 -6.28
CA ILE A 25 6.24 1.34 -5.88
C ILE A 25 6.40 1.37 -4.36
N ASP A 26 7.51 1.96 -3.89
CA ASP A 26 7.70 2.24 -2.47
C ASP A 26 6.75 3.33 -1.99
N VAL A 27 6.19 3.13 -0.80
CA VAL A 27 5.32 4.10 -0.15
C VAL A 27 6.12 4.81 0.94
N PRO A 28 6.64 6.02 0.68
CA PRO A 28 7.42 6.74 1.68
C PRO A 28 6.52 7.19 2.83
N HIS A 29 7.11 7.27 4.03
CA HIS A 29 6.48 7.98 5.12
C HIS A 29 6.31 9.47 4.76
N LYS A 30 5.14 10.03 5.07
CA LYS A 30 4.86 11.46 4.94
C LYS A 30 4.24 11.97 6.24
N PRO A 31 4.89 12.88 6.97
CA PRO A 31 4.36 13.40 8.23
C PRO A 31 2.95 13.99 8.06
N GLY A 32 2.07 13.70 9.01
CA GLY A 32 0.67 14.16 9.02
C GLY A 32 -0.25 13.49 7.98
N HIS A 33 0.20 12.42 7.31
CA HIS A 33 -0.60 11.68 6.34
C HIS A 33 -0.85 10.23 6.79
N LEU A 34 -1.93 9.65 6.28
CA LEU A 34 -2.24 8.23 6.40
C LEU A 34 -2.26 7.60 5.01
N VAL A 35 -1.84 6.33 4.94
CA VAL A 35 -1.98 5.52 3.73
C VAL A 35 -3.38 4.88 3.75
N MET A 36 -4.14 5.04 2.67
CA MET A 36 -5.43 4.37 2.50
C MET A 36 -5.30 3.19 1.54
N ASN A 37 -5.60 2.00 2.03
CA ASN A 37 -5.69 0.79 1.21
C ASN A 37 -7.15 0.48 0.87
N ILE A 38 -7.40 0.13 -0.38
CA ILE A 38 -8.70 -0.34 -0.86
C ILE A 38 -8.73 -1.86 -0.74
N GLY A 39 -9.72 -2.39 0.00
CA GLY A 39 -9.91 -3.83 0.15
C GLY A 39 -10.69 -4.47 -1.00
N ASP A 40 -10.58 -5.79 -1.13
CA ASP A 40 -11.27 -6.57 -2.16
C ASP A 40 -12.80 -6.41 -2.07
N LEU A 41 -13.38 -6.29 -0.87
CA LEU A 41 -14.81 -6.05 -0.70
C LEU A 41 -15.27 -4.73 -1.36
N LEU A 42 -14.53 -3.63 -1.16
CA LEU A 42 -14.88 -2.34 -1.79
C LEU A 42 -14.71 -2.39 -3.30
N SER A 43 -13.63 -3.04 -3.76
CA SER A 43 -13.42 -3.28 -5.18
C SER A 43 -14.60 -4.04 -5.78
N HIS A 44 -15.06 -5.12 -5.13
CA HIS A 44 -16.18 -5.93 -5.60
C HIS A 44 -17.50 -5.16 -5.58
N THR A 45 -17.88 -4.52 -4.47
CA THR A 45 -19.12 -3.75 -4.36
C THR A 45 -19.18 -2.57 -5.35
N THR A 46 -18.04 -2.04 -5.78
CA THR A 46 -17.97 -0.97 -6.79
C THR A 46 -17.87 -1.48 -8.23
N GLY A 47 -18.01 -2.78 -8.47
CA GLY A 47 -17.87 -3.38 -9.80
C GLY A 47 -16.47 -3.23 -10.39
N GLY A 48 -15.45 -3.16 -9.53
CA GLY A 48 -14.05 -3.03 -9.93
C GLY A 48 -13.64 -1.65 -10.44
N LYS A 49 -14.48 -0.62 -10.26
CA LYS A 49 -14.12 0.79 -10.52
C LYS A 49 -12.98 1.25 -9.61
N LEU A 50 -13.05 0.86 -8.34
CA LEU A 50 -11.92 0.96 -7.42
C LEU A 50 -11.14 -0.35 -7.46
N LYS A 51 -9.81 -0.27 -7.54
CA LYS A 51 -8.92 -1.45 -7.54
C LYS A 51 -8.44 -1.73 -6.13
N ALA A 52 -8.53 -2.99 -5.71
CA ALA A 52 -7.98 -3.40 -4.43
C ALA A 52 -6.46 -3.24 -4.42
N THR A 53 -5.92 -2.60 -3.38
CA THR A 53 -4.49 -2.31 -3.27
C THR A 53 -3.73 -3.60 -2.96
N LYS A 54 -2.92 -4.06 -3.93
CA LYS A 54 -1.97 -5.15 -3.69
C LYS A 54 -0.71 -4.54 -3.07
N HIS A 55 -0.47 -4.84 -1.80
CA HIS A 55 0.62 -4.30 -1.02
C HIS A 55 1.42 -5.42 -0.35
N ARG A 56 2.68 -5.15 -0.04
CA ARG A 56 3.56 -6.02 0.74
C ARG A 56 4.47 -5.16 1.62
N VAL A 57 5.06 -5.78 2.63
CA VAL A 57 6.15 -5.18 3.39
C VAL A 57 7.40 -5.99 3.12
N VAL A 58 8.49 -5.32 2.76
CA VAL A 58 9.82 -5.92 2.65
C VAL A 58 10.65 -5.51 3.85
N ASP A 59 11.52 -6.41 4.30
CA ASP A 59 12.51 -6.03 5.30
C ASP A 59 13.54 -5.11 4.64
N THR A 60 13.82 -4.00 5.31
CA THR A 60 14.80 -2.99 4.88
C THR A 60 15.99 -2.95 5.83
N CYS A 61 15.96 -3.74 6.92
CA CYS A 61 17.08 -3.94 7.82
C CYS A 61 18.15 -4.75 7.10
N GLY A 62 19.05 -4.01 6.44
CA GLY A 62 20.28 -4.44 5.76
C GLY A 62 20.51 -5.95 5.63
N ASP A 63 20.33 -6.46 4.41
CA ASP A 63 21.14 -7.58 3.94
C ASP A 63 22.63 -7.24 4.15
N ARG A 64 23.24 -7.94 5.09
CA ARG A 64 24.68 -8.24 5.15
C ARG A 64 24.83 -9.75 5.16
#